data_AF-R4LMC3-F1
#
_entry.id   AF-R4LMC3-F1
#
_cell.length_a   1.000
_cell.length_b   1.000
_cell.length_c   1.000
_cell.angle_alpha   90.00
_cell.angle_beta   90.00
_cell.angle_gamma   90.00
#
_symmetry.space_group_name_H-M   'P 1'
#
loop_
_entity.id
_entity.type
_entity.pdbx_description
1 polymer ?
#
loop_
_entity_poly.entity_id
_entity_poly.type
_entity_poly.pdbx_seq_one_letter_code
_entity_poly.pdbx_strand_id
1 'polypeptide(L)'
;MRDNPQRSRFELLVDGEVSGFADYYEQNGAVVIPHSEVEPRYRGQGLGIVLAEQTLATLRERGVKIVPACSFFARYIELESRRG
;
A
#
# COMPACT_ATOMS: atom_id res chain seq x y z
N MET A 1 4.63 8.46 -3.77
CA MET A 1 4.45 7.06 -4.20
C MET A 1 4.94 6.85 -5.61
N ARG A 2 5.54 5.70 -5.93
CA ARG A 2 5.81 5.24 -7.31
C ARG A 2 5.01 3.97 -7.59
N ASP A 3 4.37 3.86 -8.74
CA ASP A 3 3.83 2.59 -9.24
C ASP A 3 4.92 1.88 -10.06
N ASN A 4 5.17 0.59 -9.79
CA ASN A 4 6.13 -0.25 -10.50
C ASN A 4 5.42 -1.49 -11.06
N PRO A 5 4.74 -1.37 -12.21
CA PRO A 5 3.97 -2.46 -12.81
C PRO A 5 4.81 -3.67 -13.19
N GLN A 6 6.09 -3.48 -13.52
CA GLN A 6 7.02 -4.56 -13.85
C GLN A 6 7.26 -5.52 -12.69
N ARG A 7 7.05 -5.05 -11.45
CA ARG A 7 7.14 -5.88 -10.24
C ARG A 7 5.81 -5.99 -9.50
N SER A 8 4.72 -5.56 -10.13
CA SER A 8 3.36 -5.50 -9.59
C SER A 8 3.31 -4.95 -8.15
N ARG A 9 3.88 -3.76 -7.94
CA ARG A 9 3.93 -3.14 -6.60
C ARG A 9 3.91 -1.63 -6.65
N PHE A 10 3.40 -1.02 -5.61
CA PHE A 10 3.65 0.38 -5.31
C PHE A 10 4.82 0.53 -4.36
N GLU A 11 5.68 1.51 -4.58
CA GLU A 11 6.92 1.76 -3.84
C GLU A 11 6.87 3.14 -3.18
N LEU A 12 7.12 3.16 -1.87
CA LEU A 12 7.39 4.37 -1.13
C LEU A 12 8.88 4.69 -1.27
N LEU A 13 9.20 5.92 -1.67
CA LEU A 13 10.57 6.39 -1.84
C LEU A 13 10.94 7.38 -0.72
N VAL A 14 12.12 7.20 -0.13
CA VAL A 14 12.77 8.15 0.78
C VAL A 14 14.14 8.43 0.21
N ASP A 15 14.44 9.71 -0.08
CA ASP A 15 15.69 10.15 -0.71
C ASP A 15 16.03 9.39 -2.01
N GLY A 16 15.00 9.01 -2.78
CA GLY A 16 15.13 8.27 -4.03
C GLY A 16 15.27 6.76 -3.88
N GLU A 17 15.39 6.24 -2.67
CA GLU A 17 15.51 4.81 -2.40
C GLU A 17 14.17 4.21 -1.95
N VAL A 18 13.93 2.94 -2.31
CA VAL A 18 12.72 2.22 -1.85
C VAL A 18 12.83 1.99 -0.35
N SER A 19 11.90 2.59 0.40
CA SER A 19 11.79 2.46 1.87
C SER A 19 10.70 1.47 2.29
N GLY A 20 9.75 1.20 1.40
CA GLY A 20 8.75 0.16 1.57
C GLY A 20 7.95 -0.04 0.29
N PHE A 21 7.21 -1.14 0.21
CA PHE A 21 6.37 -1.45 -0.94
C PHE A 21 5.10 -2.20 -0.55
N ALA A 22 4.07 -2.05 -1.37
CA ALA A 22 2.85 -2.84 -1.32
C ALA A 22 2.69 -3.57 -2.66
N ASP A 23 2.77 -4.90 -2.63
CA ASP A 23 2.52 -5.70 -3.82
C ASP A 23 1.04 -5.65 -4.16
N TYR A 24 0.71 -5.81 -5.44
CA TYR A 24 -0.66 -5.87 -5.91
C TYR A 24 -0.83 -6.87 -7.06
N TYR A 25 -2.07 -7.28 -7.29
CA TYR A 25 -2.50 -7.88 -8.55
C TYR A 25 -3.96 -7.54 -8.83
N GLU A 26 -4.36 -7.63 -10.09
CA GLU A 26 -5.75 -7.42 -10.50
C GLU A 26 -6.51 -8.74 -10.52
N GLN A 27 -7.69 -8.78 -9.92
CA GLN A 27 -8.57 -9.93 -9.95
C GLN A 27 -10.03 -9.49 -9.89
N ASN A 28 -10.86 -9.97 -10.82
CA ASN A 28 -12.31 -9.73 -10.85
C ASN A 28 -12.69 -8.22 -10.79
N GLY A 29 -11.94 -7.37 -11.50
CA GLY A 29 -12.16 -5.92 -11.52
C GLY A 29 -11.77 -5.19 -10.22
N ALA A 30 -11.01 -5.85 -9.34
CA ALA A 30 -10.47 -5.28 -8.12
C ALA A 30 -8.94 -5.37 -8.10
N VAL A 31 -8.31 -4.50 -7.31
CA VAL A 31 -6.89 -4.59 -6.96
C VAL A 31 -6.76 -5.25 -5.60
N VAL A 32 -6.08 -6.39 -5.57
CA VAL A 32 -5.78 -7.13 -4.35
C VAL A 32 -4.39 -6.75 -3.86
N ILE A 33 -4.27 -6.44 -2.57
CA ILE A 33 -3.00 -6.11 -1.91
C ILE A 33 -2.63 -7.29 -0.99
N PRO A 34 -1.86 -8.29 -1.46
CA PRO A 34 -1.53 -9.48 -0.67
C PRO A 34 -0.43 -9.28 0.37
N HIS A 35 0.50 -8.37 0.10
CA HIS A 35 1.69 -8.19 0.92
C HIS A 35 2.13 -6.73 0.94
N SER A 36 2.72 -6.33 2.05
CA SER A 36 3.38 -5.03 2.17
C SER A 36 4.53 -5.13 3.15
N GLU A 37 5.60 -4.41 2.86
CA GLU A 37 6.80 -4.42 3.69
C GLU A 37 7.46 -3.05 3.76
N VAL A 38 8.04 -2.75 4.91
CA VAL A 38 8.97 -1.64 5.10
C VAL A 38 10.36 -2.23 5.27
N GLU A 39 11.29 -1.75 4.46
CA GLU A 39 12.68 -2.17 4.46
C GLU A 39 13.29 -2.04 5.87
N PRO A 40 14.06 -3.03 6.36
CA PRO A 40 14.51 -3.08 7.75
C PRO A 40 15.12 -1.79 8.30
N ARG A 41 15.95 -1.11 7.48
CA ARG A 41 16.62 0.16 7.85
C ARG A 41 15.67 1.36 8.01
N TYR A 42 14.44 1.25 7.51
CA TYR A 42 13.41 2.29 7.58
C TYR A 42 12.29 1.96 8.60
N ARG A 43 12.36 0.81 9.27
CA ARG A 43 11.37 0.41 10.28
C ARG A 43 11.41 1.34 11.50
N GLY A 44 10.28 1.43 12.21
CA GLY A 44 10.14 2.26 13.42
C GLY A 44 9.86 3.75 13.15
N GLN A 45 9.76 4.17 11.88
CA GLN A 45 9.59 5.57 11.48
C GLN A 45 8.15 5.91 11.02
N GLY A 46 7.18 5.01 11.25
CA GLY A 46 5.79 5.21 10.82
C GLY A 46 5.55 5.02 9.32
N LEU A 47 6.57 4.65 8.53
CA LEU A 47 6.47 4.55 7.07
C LEU A 47 5.47 3.50 6.56
N GLY A 48 5.10 2.50 7.38
CA GLY A 48 4.03 1.56 7.03
C GLY A 48 2.67 2.24 6.92
N ILE A 49 2.38 3.19 7.81
CA ILE A 49 1.14 3.99 7.78
C ILE A 49 1.13 4.86 6.52
N VAL A 50 2.24 5.54 6.24
CA VAL A 50 2.40 6.39 5.04
C VAL A 50 2.25 5.56 3.75
N LEU A 51 2.84 4.37 3.72
CA LEU A 51 2.72 3.44 2.60
C LEU A 51 1.27 3.05 2.36
N ALA A 52 0.54 2.65 3.40
CA ALA A 52 -0.88 2.28 3.28
C ALA A 52 -1.74 3.46 2.83
N GLU A 53 -1.58 4.63 3.46
CA GLU A 53 -2.30 5.85 3.14
C GLU A 53 -2.14 6.24 1.65
N GLN A 54 -0.89 6.34 1.18
CA GLN A 54 -0.62 6.74 -0.20
C GLN A 54 -1.05 5.68 -1.22
N THR A 55 -0.90 4.38 -0.90
CA THR A 55 -1.38 3.29 -1.77
C THR A 55 -2.89 3.36 -1.93
N LEU A 56 -3.62 3.49 -0.82
CA LEU A 56 -5.08 3.53 -0.83
C LEU A 56 -5.62 4.80 -1.49
N ALA A 57 -4.99 5.95 -1.25
CA ALA A 57 -5.32 7.19 -1.96
C ALA A 57 -5.17 7.02 -3.47
N THR A 58 -4.03 6.49 -3.93
CA THR A 58 -3.77 6.23 -5.36
C THR A 58 -4.82 5.30 -5.98
N LEU A 59 -5.20 4.23 -5.28
CA LEU A 59 -6.20 3.28 -5.78
C LEU A 59 -7.62 3.86 -5.76
N ARG A 60 -7.96 4.70 -4.77
CA ARG A 60 -9.25 5.40 -4.72
C ARG A 60 -9.38 6.42 -5.84
N GLU A 61 -8.31 7.15 -6.16
CA GLU A 61 -8.27 8.07 -7.31
C GLU A 61 -8.48 7.34 -8.65
N ARG A 62 -8.00 6.10 -8.76
CA ARG A 62 -8.25 5.22 -9.93
C ARG A 62 -9.68 4.68 -10.00
N GLY A 63 -10.50 4.87 -8.95
CA GLY A 63 -11.88 4.38 -8.90
C GLY A 63 -11.99 2.85 -8.86
N VAL A 64 -10.93 2.14 -8.46
CA VAL A 64 -10.92 0.67 -8.41
C VAL A 64 -11.37 0.15 -7.06
N LYS A 65 -12.00 -1.04 -7.06
CA LYS A 65 -12.28 -1.76 -5.82
C LYS A 65 -10.98 -2.28 -5.22
N ILE A 66 -10.80 -2.11 -3.91
CA ILE A 66 -9.61 -2.53 -3.18
C ILE A 66 -9.93 -3.76 -2.33
N VAL A 67 -9.09 -4.80 -2.39
CA VAL A 67 -9.19 -6.01 -1.56
C VAL A 67 -7.92 -6.13 -0.71
N PRO A 68 -7.98 -5.81 0.59
CA PRO A 68 -6.80 -5.83 1.46
C PRO A 68 -6.54 -7.24 2.02
N ALA A 69 -5.88 -8.10 1.24
CA ALA A 69 -5.52 -9.45 1.68
C ALA A 69 -4.34 -9.46 2.69
N CYS A 70 -3.49 -8.44 2.64
CA CYS A 70 -2.48 -8.18 3.65
C CYS A 70 -3.15 -7.75 4.98
N SER A 71 -2.83 -8.44 6.08
CA SER A 71 -3.40 -8.16 7.40
C SER A 71 -3.16 -6.72 7.88
N PHE A 72 -2.01 -6.14 7.52
CA PHE A 72 -1.68 -4.75 7.84
C PHE A 72 -2.64 -3.76 7.13
N PHE A 73 -2.84 -3.92 5.82
CA PHE A 73 -3.77 -3.08 5.07
C PHE A 73 -5.22 -3.26 5.52
N ALA A 74 -5.62 -4.50 5.83
CA ALA A 74 -6.96 -4.79 6.36
C ALA A 74 -7.19 -4.03 7.68
N ARG A 75 -6.22 -4.10 8.59
CA ARG A 75 -6.24 -3.38 9.86
C ARG A 75 -6.24 -1.86 9.68
N TYR A 76 -5.46 -1.35 8.74
CA TYR A 76 -5.39 0.08 8.44
C TYR A 76 -6.74 0.62 7.98
N ILE A 77 -7.37 -0.04 7.00
CA ILE A 77 -8.68 0.37 6.48
C ILE A 77 -9.75 0.33 7.58
N GLU A 78 -9.74 -0.72 8.41
CA GLU A 78 -10.67 -0.84 9.54
C GLU A 78 -10.54 0.35 10.52
N LEU A 79 -9.31 0.80 10.82
CA LEU A 79 -9.06 1.95 11.68
C LEU A 79 -9.49 3.27 11.02
N GLU A 80 -9.26 3.41 9.71
CA GLU A 80 -9.64 4.59 8.94
C GLU A 80 -11.17 4.77 8.92
N SER A 81 -11.93 3.68 8.68
CA SER A 81 -13.40 3.72 8.64
C SER A 81 -14.07 4.11 9.96
N ARG A 82 -13.34 4.05 11.09
CA ARG A 82 -13.86 4.49 12.41
C ARG A 82 -13.62 5.98 12.68
N ARG A 83 -12.82 6.65 11.84
CA ARG A 83 -12.47 8.07 11.98
C ARG A 83 -13.36 8.99 11.15
N GLY A 84 -14.12 8.45 10.20
CA GLY A 84 -15.16 9.16 9.45
C GLY A 84 -16.52 8.97 10.10
#